data_AF-A0A431URJ0-F1
#
_entry.id   AF-A0A431URJ0-F1
#
_cell.length_a   1.000
_cell.length_b   1.000
_cell.length_c   1.000
_cell.angle_alpha   90.00
_cell.angle_beta   90.00
_cell.angle_gamma   90.00
#
_symmetry.space_group_name_H-M   'P 1'
#
loop_
_entity.id
_entity.type
_entity.pdbx_description
1 polymer ?
#
loop_
_entity_poly.entity_id
_entity_poly.type
_entity_poly.pdbx_seq_one_letter_code
_entity_poly.pdbx_strand_id
1 'polypeptide(L)'
;MYTNKYWKYFNRSIKEYKKNVISDEEVKEILDERLNEMKDLMQKNEANHLADSLGFLVGVHLEMNAKNRILNGESSAWILLEQQLFWLVQMIKSNPSRGDVSDRQIGGLIGLSLLWGYEDIAEITYKYATNMFMKDPGFYSENKTHHVFMTCLYHKWKTGEMPELFNILPEDHVYQKLMSSWNDTNDFGEHLYELCDFHIYSLSDTPHKSSEILSFDCIPYDYYCIQLIREKEGLTTPKIEHPLLQTLLADIPKDKPGYKLEEDEVLQFVIQNEKVPDSQRIIS
;
A
#
# COMPACT_ATOMS: atom_id res chain seq x y z
N MET A 1 -13.93 -27.39 9.21
CA MET A 1 -13.75 -25.93 9.09
C MET A 1 -12.51 -25.54 9.89
N TYR A 2 -11.40 -25.28 9.21
CA TYR A 2 -10.19 -24.75 9.84
C TYR A 2 -10.47 -23.27 10.14
N THR A 3 -10.65 -22.91 11.41
CA THR A 3 -10.74 -21.49 11.79
C THR A 3 -9.32 -20.97 11.94
N ASN A 4 -8.86 -20.14 11.00
CA ASN A 4 -7.55 -19.51 11.16
C ASN A 4 -7.55 -18.62 12.41
N LYS A 5 -6.56 -18.84 13.30
CA LYS A 5 -6.35 -18.02 14.52
C LYS A 5 -6.18 -16.52 14.22
N TYR A 6 -5.80 -16.21 12.98
CA TYR A 6 -5.78 -14.95 12.23
C TYR A 6 -7.06 -14.12 12.34
N TRP A 7 -8.18 -14.78 12.06
CA TRP A 7 -9.42 -14.10 11.67
C TRP A 7 -10.04 -13.29 12.80
N LYS A 8 -9.78 -13.65 14.06
CA LYS A 8 -10.26 -12.85 15.20
C LYS A 8 -9.63 -11.45 15.22
N TYR A 9 -8.38 -11.32 14.79
CA TYR A 9 -7.68 -10.03 14.73
C TYR A 9 -8.21 -9.20 13.57
N PHE A 10 -8.32 -9.80 12.38
CA PHE A 10 -8.97 -9.17 11.23
C PHE A 10 -10.38 -8.67 11.54
N ASN A 11 -11.23 -9.52 12.12
CA ASN A 11 -12.58 -9.14 12.52
C ASN A 11 -12.60 -8.03 13.58
N ARG A 12 -11.56 -7.93 14.42
CA ARG A 12 -11.41 -6.82 15.38
C ARG A 12 -11.09 -5.52 14.63
N SER A 13 -10.10 -5.53 13.74
CA SER A 13 -9.72 -4.37 12.93
C SER A 13 -10.88 -3.85 12.10
N ILE A 14 -11.61 -4.73 11.40
CA ILE A 14 -12.82 -4.33 10.63
C ILE A 14 -13.87 -3.66 11.53
N LYS A 15 -14.09 -4.18 12.75
CA LYS A 15 -15.02 -3.57 13.71
C LYS A 15 -14.53 -2.24 14.26
N GLU A 16 -13.23 -2.09 14.47
CA GLU A 16 -12.61 -0.83 14.91
C GLU A 16 -12.74 0.23 13.82
N TYR A 17 -12.36 -0.06 12.58
CA TYR A 17 -12.53 0.87 11.46
C TYR A 17 -13.99 1.29 11.26
N LYS A 18 -14.95 0.38 11.37
CA LYS A 18 -16.39 0.72 11.29
C LYS A 18 -16.86 1.71 12.36
N LYS A 19 -16.22 1.71 13.54
CA LYS A 19 -16.62 2.52 14.69
C LYS A 19 -15.89 3.86 14.79
N ASN A 20 -14.66 3.92 14.30
CA ASN A 20 -13.81 5.10 14.39
C ASN A 20 -14.24 6.13 13.34
N VAL A 21 -15.24 6.93 13.69
CA VAL A 21 -15.70 8.06 12.86
C VAL A 21 -14.75 9.23 13.07
N ILE A 22 -14.30 9.81 11.96
CA ILE A 22 -13.50 11.04 11.91
C ILE A 22 -14.40 12.10 11.29
N SER A 23 -14.62 13.21 12.00
CA SER A 23 -15.52 14.26 11.51
C SER A 23 -14.84 15.11 10.45
N ASP A 24 -15.63 15.78 9.60
CA ASP A 24 -15.10 16.71 8.61
C ASP A 24 -14.39 17.91 9.28
N GLU A 25 -14.84 18.30 10.49
CA GLU A 25 -14.15 19.31 11.30
C GLU A 25 -12.75 18.83 11.75
N GLU A 26 -12.62 17.58 12.22
CA GLU A 26 -11.32 17.02 12.62
C GLU A 26 -10.38 16.91 11.41
N VAL A 27 -10.88 16.46 10.26
CA VAL A 27 -10.11 16.45 9.01
C VAL A 27 -9.63 17.85 8.66
N LYS A 28 -10.52 18.86 8.76
CA LYS A 28 -10.16 20.25 8.46
C LYS A 28 -9.10 20.78 9.42
N GLU A 29 -9.23 20.53 10.72
CA GLU A 29 -8.23 20.93 11.72
C GLU A 29 -6.85 20.34 11.41
N ILE A 30 -6.79 19.05 11.07
CA ILE A 30 -5.55 18.39 10.65
C ILE A 30 -4.94 19.10 9.44
N LEU A 31 -5.73 19.34 8.39
CA LEU A 31 -5.24 19.98 7.15
C LEU A 31 -4.78 21.44 7.39
N ASP A 32 -5.52 22.21 8.19
CA ASP A 32 -5.15 23.58 8.56
C ASP A 32 -3.84 23.60 9.35
N GLU A 33 -3.65 22.68 10.30
CA GLU A 33 -2.38 22.50 11.02
C GLU A 33 -1.22 22.16 10.08
N ARG A 34 -1.44 21.28 9.09
CA ARG A 34 -0.41 20.94 8.09
C ARG A 34 0.02 22.16 7.28
N LEU A 35 -0.94 22.93 6.78
CA LEU A 35 -0.65 24.14 6.01
C LEU A 35 0.11 25.18 6.84
N ASN A 36 -0.21 25.30 8.13
CA ASN A 36 0.51 26.21 9.02
C ASN A 36 1.94 25.73 9.28
N GLU A 37 2.16 24.44 9.52
CA GLU A 37 3.50 23.87 9.66
C GLU A 37 4.36 24.09 8.40
N MET A 38 3.79 23.86 7.22
CA MET A 38 4.47 24.11 5.94
C MET A 38 4.83 25.60 5.75
N LYS A 39 3.94 26.52 6.13
CA LYS A 39 4.23 27.96 6.11
C LYS A 39 5.35 28.33 7.09
N ASP A 40 5.42 27.69 8.26
CA ASP A 40 6.49 27.90 9.22
C ASP A 40 7.85 27.38 8.71
N LEU A 41 7.88 26.21 8.05
CA LEU A 41 9.08 25.68 7.38
C LEU A 41 9.59 26.65 6.31
N MET A 42 8.68 27.25 5.54
CA MET A 42 9.02 28.29 4.55
C MET A 42 9.69 29.51 5.21
N GLN A 43 9.15 30.00 6.33
CA GLN A 43 9.72 31.14 7.06
C GLN A 43 11.11 30.83 7.64
N LYS A 44 11.37 29.57 7.99
CA LYS A 44 12.66 29.10 8.52
C LYS A 44 13.70 28.79 7.44
N ASN A 45 13.36 28.95 6.15
CA ASN A 45 14.16 28.50 5.00
C ASN A 45 14.41 26.98 4.96
N GLU A 46 13.47 26.19 5.49
CA GLU A 46 13.49 24.72 5.52
C GLU A 46 12.53 24.13 4.46
N ALA A 47 12.36 24.84 3.35
CA ALA A 47 11.43 24.48 2.27
C ALA A 47 11.74 23.14 1.59
N ASN A 48 12.88 22.51 1.87
CA ASN A 48 13.26 21.18 1.39
C ASN A 48 12.68 20.03 2.25
N HIS A 49 11.83 20.35 3.23
CA HIS A 49 11.17 19.42 4.15
C HIS A 49 9.64 19.49 4.07
N LEU A 50 9.09 20.16 3.07
CA LEU A 50 7.64 20.36 2.98
C LEU A 50 6.89 19.04 2.78
N ALA A 51 7.46 18.10 2.03
CA ALA A 51 6.84 16.79 1.84
C ALA A 51 6.79 15.97 3.15
N ASP A 52 7.71 16.19 4.10
CA ASP A 52 7.69 15.50 5.40
C ASP A 52 6.36 15.77 6.14
N SER A 53 5.81 16.98 6.00
CA SER A 53 4.54 17.37 6.60
C SER A 53 3.32 16.65 6.00
N LEU A 54 3.42 16.05 4.80
CA LEU A 54 2.35 15.23 4.21
C LEU A 54 2.12 13.93 4.99
N GLY A 55 3.17 13.39 5.64
CA GLY A 55 3.07 12.13 6.37
C GLY A 55 2.29 12.22 7.67
N PHE A 56 2.18 13.41 8.26
CA PHE A 56 1.54 13.59 9.57
C PHE A 56 0.06 13.28 9.52
N LEU A 57 -0.36 12.33 10.36
CA LEU A 57 -1.74 11.85 10.46
C LEU A 57 -2.37 11.43 9.13
N VAL A 58 -1.58 11.13 8.08
CA VAL A 58 -2.08 10.59 6.81
C VAL A 58 -2.88 9.31 7.02
N GLY A 59 -2.45 8.49 7.99
CA GLY A 59 -3.16 7.29 8.43
C GLY A 59 -4.51 7.57 9.11
N VAL A 60 -4.75 8.79 9.59
CA VAL A 60 -6.03 9.16 10.23
C VAL A 60 -6.97 9.77 9.19
N HIS A 61 -6.66 10.96 8.67
CA HIS A 61 -7.59 11.74 7.85
C HIS A 61 -7.84 11.17 6.45
N LEU A 62 -6.90 10.39 5.89
CA LEU A 62 -7.09 9.66 4.63
C LEU A 62 -7.45 8.20 4.88
N GLU A 63 -6.54 7.41 5.45
CA GLU A 63 -6.69 5.95 5.51
C GLU A 63 -7.86 5.50 6.43
N MET A 64 -7.83 5.86 7.72
CA MET A 64 -8.88 5.47 8.67
C MET A 64 -10.24 6.05 8.26
N ASN A 65 -10.25 7.29 7.77
CA ASN A 65 -11.46 7.95 7.29
C ASN A 65 -12.06 7.22 6.09
N ALA A 66 -11.22 6.87 5.10
CA ALA A 66 -11.65 6.08 3.94
C ALA A 66 -12.22 4.73 4.37
N LYS A 67 -11.50 3.99 5.22
CA LYS A 67 -11.94 2.67 5.68
C LYS A 67 -13.24 2.73 6.45
N ASN A 68 -13.40 3.71 7.34
CA ASN A 68 -14.64 3.90 8.07
C ASN A 68 -15.81 4.10 7.11
N ARG A 69 -15.68 5.05 6.18
CA ARG A 69 -16.72 5.40 5.21
C ARG A 69 -17.05 4.23 4.27
N ILE A 70 -16.05 3.61 3.66
CA ILE A 70 -16.21 2.45 2.77
C ILE A 70 -16.91 1.29 3.49
N LEU A 71 -16.46 0.94 4.71
CA LEU A 71 -17.04 -0.15 5.48
C LEU A 71 -18.47 0.14 5.98
N ASN A 72 -18.91 1.40 5.95
CA ASN A 72 -20.27 1.84 6.26
C ASN A 72 -21.09 2.16 5.00
N GLY A 73 -20.60 1.82 3.80
CA GLY A 73 -21.35 1.87 2.54
C GLY A 73 -21.11 3.10 1.66
N GLU A 74 -20.22 4.01 2.06
CA GLU A 74 -19.83 5.18 1.26
C GLU A 74 -18.67 4.84 0.32
N SER A 75 -18.98 4.19 -0.81
CA SER A 75 -17.96 3.77 -1.78
C SER A 75 -17.19 4.92 -2.43
N SER A 76 -17.73 6.15 -2.44
CA SER A 76 -16.99 7.32 -2.95
C SER A 76 -15.73 7.64 -2.13
N ALA A 77 -15.61 7.14 -0.91
CA ALA A 77 -14.45 7.38 -0.05
C ALA A 77 -13.16 6.67 -0.51
N TRP A 78 -13.20 5.81 -1.53
CA TRP A 78 -12.00 5.33 -2.22
C TRP A 78 -11.11 6.47 -2.76
N ILE A 79 -11.69 7.64 -3.03
CA ILE A 79 -10.97 8.86 -3.42
C ILE A 79 -9.91 9.30 -2.41
N LEU A 80 -10.12 9.03 -1.12
CA LEU A 80 -9.19 9.36 -0.05
C LEU A 80 -7.96 8.44 -0.06
N LEU A 81 -8.15 7.17 -0.42
CA LEU A 81 -7.02 6.24 -0.61
C LEU A 81 -6.23 6.59 -1.87
N GLU A 82 -6.90 7.03 -2.93
CA GLU A 82 -6.23 7.57 -4.12
C GLU A 82 -5.42 8.83 -3.78
N GLN A 83 -5.99 9.78 -3.04
CA GLN A 83 -5.27 10.95 -2.52
C GLN A 83 -4.03 10.55 -1.74
N GLN A 84 -4.13 9.53 -0.87
CA GLN A 84 -3.00 9.01 -0.10
C GLN A 84 -1.89 8.46 -1.01
N LEU A 85 -2.20 7.82 -2.15
CA LEU A 85 -1.17 7.39 -3.11
C LEU A 85 -0.35 8.59 -3.62
N PHE A 86 -1.03 9.68 -3.97
CA PHE A 86 -0.38 10.90 -4.47
C PHE A 86 0.48 11.59 -3.40
N TRP A 87 0.02 11.63 -2.16
CA TRP A 87 0.80 12.18 -1.05
C TRP A 87 2.05 11.35 -0.78
N LEU A 88 1.92 10.03 -0.68
CA LEU A 88 3.05 9.13 -0.45
C LEU A 88 4.07 9.16 -1.60
N VAL A 89 3.62 9.17 -2.86
CA VAL A 89 4.56 9.24 -3.99
C VAL A 89 5.26 10.60 -4.06
N GLN A 90 4.60 11.69 -3.66
CA GLN A 90 5.26 12.99 -3.55
C GLN A 90 6.37 12.94 -2.50
N MET A 91 6.13 12.34 -1.33
CA MET A 91 7.18 12.11 -0.31
C MET A 91 8.37 11.31 -0.86
N ILE A 92 8.10 10.23 -1.61
CA ILE A 92 9.17 9.45 -2.27
C ILE A 92 9.97 10.30 -3.26
N LYS A 93 9.29 11.12 -4.09
CA LYS A 93 9.95 11.99 -5.07
C LYS A 93 10.82 13.04 -4.41
N SER A 94 10.36 13.59 -3.29
CA SER A 94 11.04 14.65 -2.55
C SER A 94 12.24 14.15 -1.77
N ASN A 95 12.20 12.92 -1.24
CA ASN A 95 13.32 12.38 -0.50
C ASN A 95 13.44 10.85 -0.54
N PRO A 96 13.94 10.29 -1.65
CA PRO A 96 14.05 8.85 -1.86
C PRO A 96 15.13 8.18 -1.00
N SER A 97 15.93 8.96 -0.27
CA SER A 97 17.05 8.45 0.52
C SER A 97 16.76 8.35 2.02
N ARG A 98 15.76 9.08 2.53
CA ARG A 98 15.50 9.22 3.98
C ARG A 98 14.58 8.17 4.58
N GLY A 99 13.87 7.39 3.76
CA GLY A 99 12.93 6.40 4.30
C GLY A 99 11.62 7.01 4.80
N ASP A 100 11.26 8.22 4.34
CA ASP A 100 10.10 8.96 4.87
C ASP A 100 8.76 8.26 4.57
N VAL A 101 8.72 7.43 3.52
CA VAL A 101 7.65 6.44 3.33
C VAL A 101 8.10 5.11 3.94
N SER A 102 7.34 4.65 4.92
CA SER A 102 7.65 3.41 5.63
C SER A 102 7.57 2.21 4.70
N ASP A 103 8.49 1.26 4.89
CA ASP A 103 8.43 -0.06 4.24
C ASP A 103 7.07 -0.75 4.39
N ARG A 104 6.34 -0.44 5.47
CA ARG A 104 4.99 -0.93 5.82
C ARG A 104 3.86 -0.40 4.91
N GLN A 105 4.16 0.51 3.99
CA GLN A 105 3.19 1.18 3.11
C GLN A 105 3.39 0.82 1.64
N ILE A 106 4.59 0.32 1.30
CA ILE A 106 5.03 0.07 -0.08
C ILE A 106 4.10 -0.89 -0.83
N GLY A 107 3.66 -1.95 -0.15
CA GLY A 107 2.90 -3.05 -0.77
C GLY A 107 1.57 -2.58 -1.33
N GLY A 108 0.79 -1.87 -0.52
CA GLY A 108 -0.48 -1.29 -0.93
C GLY A 108 -0.31 -0.13 -1.92
N LEU A 109 0.75 0.69 -1.76
CA LEU A 109 1.06 1.75 -2.71
C LEU A 109 1.33 1.19 -4.12
N ILE A 110 2.13 0.13 -4.24
CA ILE A 110 2.34 -0.58 -5.52
C ILE A 110 1.03 -1.21 -6.01
N GLY A 111 0.34 -1.95 -5.13
CA GLY A 111 -0.84 -2.73 -5.50
C GLY A 111 -1.98 -1.88 -6.05
N LEU A 112 -2.39 -0.86 -5.30
CA LEU A 112 -3.47 0.03 -5.73
C LEU A 112 -3.07 0.89 -6.94
N SER A 113 -1.82 1.35 -7.02
CA SER A 113 -1.34 2.06 -8.21
C SER A 113 -1.42 1.19 -9.46
N LEU A 114 -1.04 -0.08 -9.35
CA LEU A 114 -1.15 -1.02 -10.47
C LEU A 114 -2.61 -1.26 -10.88
N LEU A 115 -3.50 -1.51 -9.91
CA LEU A 115 -4.91 -1.78 -10.16
C LEU A 115 -5.65 -0.59 -10.79
N TRP A 116 -5.30 0.64 -10.41
CA TRP A 116 -5.88 1.86 -10.96
C TRP A 116 -5.13 2.42 -12.18
N GLY A 117 -4.11 1.72 -12.68
CA GLY A 117 -3.37 2.12 -13.89
C GLY A 117 -2.51 3.38 -13.71
N TYR A 118 -1.99 3.60 -12.51
CA TYR A 118 -0.95 4.59 -12.21
C TYR A 118 0.44 3.95 -12.32
N GLU A 119 0.80 3.56 -13.55
CA GLU A 119 2.05 2.85 -13.84
C GLU A 119 3.30 3.64 -13.44
N ASP A 120 3.24 4.97 -13.54
CA ASP A 120 4.31 5.89 -13.15
C ASP A 120 4.53 5.91 -11.63
N ILE A 121 3.44 5.92 -10.84
CA ILE A 121 3.50 5.81 -9.37
C ILE A 121 4.03 4.43 -8.97
N ALA A 122 3.53 3.37 -9.60
CA ALA A 122 3.98 2.01 -9.35
C ALA A 122 5.47 1.84 -9.67
N GLU A 123 5.96 2.39 -10.78
CA GLU A 123 7.38 2.35 -11.18
C GLU A 123 8.28 3.10 -10.19
N ILE A 124 7.90 4.31 -9.78
CA ILE A 124 8.68 5.10 -8.82
C ILE A 124 8.76 4.36 -7.48
N THR A 125 7.64 3.81 -7.03
CA THR A 125 7.56 3.06 -5.77
C THR A 125 8.37 1.77 -5.84
N TYR A 126 8.32 1.05 -6.97
CA TYR A 126 9.16 -0.11 -7.24
C TYR A 126 10.65 0.24 -7.15
N LYS A 127 11.11 1.29 -7.85
CA LYS A 127 12.52 1.74 -7.81
C LYS A 127 12.95 2.09 -6.37
N TYR A 128 12.10 2.81 -5.65
CA TYR A 128 12.32 3.15 -4.24
C TYR A 128 12.45 1.91 -3.35
N ALA A 129 11.52 0.98 -3.46
CA ALA A 129 11.49 -0.26 -2.70
C ALA A 129 12.67 -1.18 -3.00
N THR A 130 13.03 -1.38 -4.27
CA THR A 130 14.19 -2.18 -4.66
C THR A 130 15.48 -1.62 -4.06
N ASN A 131 15.69 -0.30 -4.13
CA ASN A 131 16.85 0.34 -3.52
C ASN A 131 16.90 0.16 -2.00
N MET A 132 15.74 0.13 -1.34
CA MET A 132 15.62 -0.11 0.09
C MET A 132 15.94 -1.57 0.43
N PHE A 133 15.33 -2.52 -0.27
CA PHE A 133 15.44 -3.95 0.04
C PHE A 133 16.82 -4.52 -0.28
N MET A 134 17.48 -4.03 -1.32
CA MET A 134 18.84 -4.46 -1.66
C MET A 134 19.91 -4.00 -0.67
N LYS A 135 19.63 -3.00 0.18
CA LYS A 135 20.57 -2.54 1.21
C LYS A 135 20.66 -3.48 2.41
N ASP A 136 19.57 -4.18 2.73
CA ASP A 136 19.53 -5.14 3.84
C ASP A 136 18.63 -6.35 3.54
N PRO A 137 19.02 -7.21 2.57
CA PRO A 137 18.17 -8.32 2.14
C PRO A 137 17.75 -9.27 3.27
N GLY A 138 18.62 -9.46 4.28
CA GLY A 138 18.35 -10.34 5.42
C GLY A 138 17.25 -9.81 6.34
N PHE A 139 17.21 -8.50 6.59
CA PHE A 139 16.11 -7.91 7.35
C PHE A 139 14.77 -8.07 6.62
N TYR A 140 14.74 -7.77 5.31
CA TYR A 140 13.50 -7.79 4.52
C TYR A 140 12.99 -9.20 4.23
N SER A 141 13.86 -10.21 4.14
CA SER A 141 13.46 -11.61 3.95
C SER A 141 12.74 -12.22 5.16
N GLU A 142 12.91 -11.63 6.36
CA GLU A 142 12.30 -12.13 7.59
C GLU A 142 11.12 -11.26 8.07
N ASN A 143 11.20 -9.93 7.89
CA ASN A 143 10.31 -8.99 8.57
C ASN A 143 9.31 -8.29 7.65
N LYS A 144 9.55 -8.31 6.32
CA LYS A 144 8.86 -7.46 5.34
C LYS A 144 8.54 -8.22 4.04
N THR A 145 8.25 -9.51 4.16
CA THR A 145 8.09 -10.42 3.02
C THR A 145 6.90 -10.06 2.12
N HIS A 146 5.83 -9.49 2.67
CA HIS A 146 4.69 -8.98 1.89
C HIS A 146 5.11 -7.83 0.98
N HIS A 147 5.89 -6.89 1.49
CA HIS A 147 6.34 -5.74 0.70
C HIS A 147 7.38 -6.14 -0.35
N VAL A 148 8.26 -7.09 -0.03
CA VAL A 148 9.15 -7.74 -1.01
C VAL A 148 8.34 -8.41 -2.10
N PHE A 149 7.32 -9.20 -1.73
CA PHE A 149 6.46 -9.88 -2.70
C PHE A 149 5.78 -8.90 -3.64
N MET A 150 5.15 -7.84 -3.13
CA MET A 150 4.48 -6.85 -3.97
C MET A 150 5.43 -6.13 -4.94
N THR A 151 6.65 -5.80 -4.49
CA THR A 151 7.69 -5.22 -5.36
C THR A 151 8.11 -6.19 -6.46
N CYS A 152 8.31 -7.47 -6.14
CA CYS A 152 8.65 -8.49 -7.12
C CYS A 152 7.48 -8.82 -8.07
N LEU A 153 6.25 -8.75 -7.58
CA LEU A 153 5.04 -8.99 -8.35
C LEU A 153 4.84 -7.89 -9.41
N TYR A 154 5.11 -6.62 -9.07
CA TYR A 154 5.15 -5.54 -10.05
C TYR A 154 6.21 -5.77 -11.14
N HIS A 155 7.41 -6.21 -10.75
CA HIS A 155 8.44 -6.56 -11.73
C HIS A 155 7.94 -7.65 -12.69
N LYS A 156 7.32 -8.72 -12.18
CA LYS A 156 6.69 -9.75 -13.00
C LYS A 156 5.60 -9.22 -13.91
N TRP A 157 4.72 -8.35 -13.42
CA TRP A 157 3.72 -7.71 -14.27
C TRP A 157 4.37 -6.96 -15.45
N LYS A 158 5.50 -6.29 -15.21
CA LYS A 158 6.20 -5.49 -16.21
C LYS A 158 7.02 -6.33 -17.21
N THR A 159 7.74 -7.34 -16.73
CA THR A 159 8.74 -8.09 -17.53
C THR A 159 8.29 -9.51 -17.91
N GLY A 160 7.30 -10.07 -17.23
CA GLY A 160 6.87 -11.46 -17.35
C GLY A 160 7.60 -12.42 -16.40
N GLU A 161 8.69 -12.00 -15.76
CA GLU A 161 9.57 -12.85 -14.97
C GLU A 161 9.64 -12.40 -13.51
N MET A 162 9.90 -13.33 -12.58
CA MET A 162 10.19 -12.94 -11.19
C MET A 162 11.64 -12.46 -11.08
N PRO A 163 11.93 -11.32 -10.41
CA PRO A 163 13.29 -10.83 -10.26
C PRO A 163 14.10 -11.67 -9.26
N GLU A 164 15.43 -11.62 -9.35
CA GLU A 164 16.34 -12.30 -8.40
C GLU A 164 16.07 -11.94 -6.93
N LEU A 165 15.62 -10.70 -6.67
CA LEU A 165 15.22 -10.23 -5.33
C LEU A 165 14.20 -11.15 -4.67
N PHE A 166 13.35 -11.84 -5.45
CA PHE A 166 12.37 -12.76 -4.90
C PHE A 166 12.99 -13.96 -4.17
N ASN A 167 14.20 -14.36 -4.57
CA ASN A 167 14.91 -15.52 -4.01
C ASN A 167 15.42 -15.29 -2.58
N ILE A 168 15.28 -14.08 -2.04
CA ILE A 168 15.59 -13.83 -0.62
C ILE A 168 14.55 -14.49 0.30
N LEU A 169 13.34 -14.78 -0.21
CA LEU A 169 12.30 -15.42 0.57
C LEU A 169 12.57 -16.93 0.72
N PRO A 170 12.39 -17.52 1.92
CA PRO A 170 12.58 -18.95 2.16
C PRO A 170 11.73 -19.82 1.22
N GLU A 171 12.27 -20.96 0.76
CA GLU A 171 11.58 -21.85 -0.21
C GLU A 171 10.19 -22.33 0.25
N ASP A 172 10.00 -22.50 1.56
CA ASP A 172 8.73 -22.92 2.17
C ASP A 172 7.79 -21.74 2.49
N HIS A 173 8.17 -20.51 2.17
CA HIS A 173 7.35 -19.32 2.37
C HIS A 173 6.11 -19.33 1.46
N VAL A 174 4.98 -18.79 1.95
CA VAL A 174 3.69 -18.79 1.21
C VAL A 174 3.80 -18.21 -0.21
N TYR A 175 4.54 -17.12 -0.37
CA TYR A 175 4.77 -16.52 -1.68
C TYR A 175 5.56 -17.43 -2.64
N GLN A 176 6.56 -18.18 -2.15
CA GLN A 176 7.30 -19.13 -2.99
C GLN A 176 6.40 -20.27 -3.46
N LYS A 177 5.57 -20.82 -2.58
CA LYS A 177 4.57 -21.86 -2.93
C LYS A 177 3.53 -21.37 -3.94
N LEU A 178 3.07 -20.13 -3.77
CA LEU A 178 2.14 -19.51 -4.71
C LEU A 178 2.77 -19.37 -6.10
N MET A 179 4.03 -18.92 -6.17
CA MET A 179 4.73 -18.76 -7.44
C MET A 179 5.12 -20.09 -8.07
N SER A 180 5.41 -21.14 -7.29
CA SER A 180 5.71 -22.47 -7.84
C SER A 180 4.48 -23.15 -8.47
N SER A 181 3.29 -22.85 -7.95
CA SER A 181 2.00 -23.30 -8.51
C SER A 181 1.41 -22.37 -9.56
N TRP A 182 2.14 -21.35 -10.03
CA TRP A 182 1.59 -20.30 -10.89
C TRP A 182 0.90 -20.84 -12.16
N ASN A 183 1.41 -21.90 -12.78
CA ASN A 183 0.78 -22.48 -13.97
C ASN A 183 -0.16 -23.66 -13.67
N ASP A 184 -0.24 -24.14 -12.41
CA ASP A 184 -1.08 -25.27 -12.01
C ASP A 184 -2.33 -24.78 -11.27
N THR A 185 -3.47 -24.77 -11.96
CA THR A 185 -4.73 -24.29 -11.40
C THR A 185 -5.27 -25.11 -10.22
N ASN A 186 -4.84 -26.36 -10.05
CA ASN A 186 -5.34 -27.21 -8.96
C ASN A 186 -4.77 -26.75 -7.61
N ASP A 187 -3.44 -26.63 -7.55
CA ASP A 187 -2.74 -26.24 -6.31
C ASP A 187 -2.78 -24.72 -6.10
N PHE A 188 -2.91 -23.93 -7.18
CA PHE A 188 -2.92 -22.46 -7.08
C PHE A 188 -4.07 -21.94 -6.22
N GLY A 189 -5.25 -22.58 -6.26
CA GLY A 189 -6.39 -22.16 -5.45
C GLY A 189 -6.13 -22.28 -3.95
N GLU A 190 -5.47 -23.35 -3.51
CA GLU A 190 -5.10 -23.57 -2.11
C GLU A 190 -4.03 -22.57 -1.67
N HIS A 191 -2.99 -22.35 -2.47
CA HIS A 191 -1.96 -21.36 -2.17
C HIS A 191 -2.49 -19.91 -2.18
N LEU A 192 -3.48 -19.61 -3.02
CA LEU A 192 -4.14 -18.31 -3.04
C LEU A 192 -4.99 -18.08 -1.78
N TYR A 193 -5.58 -19.14 -1.24
CA TYR A 193 -6.23 -19.08 0.07
C TYR A 193 -5.20 -18.86 1.20
N GLU A 194 -4.08 -19.60 1.17
CA GLU A 194 -2.97 -19.43 2.12
C GLU A 194 -2.38 -18.00 2.07
N LEU A 195 -2.29 -17.41 0.88
CA LEU A 195 -1.91 -16.00 0.69
C LEU A 195 -2.86 -15.07 1.44
N CYS A 196 -4.18 -15.24 1.31
CA CYS A 196 -5.15 -14.37 1.98
C CYS A 196 -5.08 -14.52 3.51
N ASP A 197 -4.84 -15.73 3.99
CA ASP A 197 -4.57 -16.01 5.40
C ASP A 197 -3.27 -15.33 5.86
N PHE A 198 -2.24 -15.31 5.02
CA PHE A 198 -0.98 -14.63 5.27
C PHE A 198 -1.12 -13.10 5.25
N HIS A 199 -1.90 -12.51 4.35
CA HIS A 199 -2.21 -11.09 4.35
C HIS A 199 -2.84 -10.67 5.70
N ILE A 200 -3.83 -11.43 6.17
CA ILE A 200 -4.44 -11.22 7.50
C ILE A 200 -3.40 -11.35 8.62
N TYR A 201 -2.51 -12.33 8.52
CA TYR A 201 -1.41 -12.46 9.47
C TYR A 201 -0.49 -11.23 9.44
N SER A 202 -0.05 -10.78 8.26
CA SER A 202 0.84 -9.63 8.07
C SER A 202 0.24 -8.34 8.62
N LEU A 203 -1.05 -8.06 8.44
CA LEU A 203 -1.68 -6.87 9.05
C LEU A 203 -1.91 -6.96 10.56
N SER A 204 -1.84 -8.16 11.15
CA SER A 204 -2.21 -8.34 12.56
C SER A 204 -1.02 -8.08 13.49
N ASP A 205 -1.24 -7.28 14.54
CA ASP A 205 -0.42 -7.32 15.74
C ASP A 205 -0.75 -8.56 16.56
N THR A 206 0.27 -9.33 16.90
CA THR A 206 0.14 -10.53 17.75
C THR A 206 1.10 -10.43 18.93
N PRO A 207 0.94 -11.26 19.99
CA PRO A 207 1.89 -11.27 21.10
C PRO A 207 3.36 -11.52 20.71
N HIS A 208 3.60 -12.06 19.51
CA HIS A 208 4.94 -12.47 19.05
C HIS A 208 5.44 -11.68 17.84
N LYS A 209 4.62 -10.78 17.27
CA LYS A 209 5.03 -9.94 16.13
C LYS A 209 4.23 -8.66 16.07
N SER A 210 4.87 -7.61 15.57
CA SER A 210 4.16 -6.43 15.09
C SER A 210 3.58 -6.66 13.70
N SER A 211 2.56 -5.90 13.37
CA SER A 211 1.99 -5.80 12.02
C SER A 211 3.08 -5.36 11.03
N GLU A 212 3.11 -6.04 9.90
CA GLU A 212 3.98 -5.75 8.77
C GLU A 212 3.34 -4.67 7.90
N ILE A 213 2.08 -4.89 7.51
CA ILE A 213 1.27 -3.93 6.74
C ILE A 213 0.74 -2.88 7.71
N LEU A 214 1.00 -1.60 7.45
CA LEU A 214 0.49 -0.47 8.26
C LEU A 214 -0.59 0.32 7.53
N SER A 215 -0.35 0.62 6.26
CA SER A 215 -1.30 1.31 5.38
C SER A 215 -1.91 0.32 4.40
N PHE A 216 -3.11 0.64 3.92
CA PHE A 216 -3.89 -0.19 3.02
C PHE A 216 -4.21 -1.59 3.57
N ASP A 217 -4.04 -1.82 4.88
CA ASP A 217 -4.39 -3.08 5.50
C ASP A 217 -5.90 -3.37 5.36
N CYS A 218 -6.25 -4.64 5.37
CA CYS A 218 -7.61 -5.14 5.13
C CYS A 218 -8.11 -4.96 3.68
N ILE A 219 -7.34 -4.34 2.78
CA ILE A 219 -7.62 -4.27 1.35
C ILE A 219 -6.83 -5.38 0.64
N PRO A 220 -7.48 -6.37 -0.02
CA PRO A 220 -6.80 -7.49 -0.68
C PRO A 220 -6.20 -7.11 -2.04
N TYR A 221 -5.40 -6.04 -2.09
CA TYR A 221 -4.78 -5.57 -3.33
C TYR A 221 -3.82 -6.61 -3.94
N ASP A 222 -3.17 -7.44 -3.12
CA ASP A 222 -2.27 -8.49 -3.55
C ASP A 222 -2.99 -9.57 -4.34
N TYR A 223 -4.13 -10.06 -3.84
CA TYR A 223 -5.02 -10.99 -4.52
C TYR A 223 -5.44 -10.46 -5.90
N TYR A 224 -5.87 -9.20 -5.98
CA TYR A 224 -6.32 -8.62 -7.24
C TYR A 224 -5.16 -8.33 -8.21
N CYS A 225 -3.99 -7.95 -7.72
CA CYS A 225 -2.79 -7.83 -8.56
C CYS A 225 -2.39 -9.18 -9.17
N ILE A 226 -2.45 -10.26 -8.39
CA ILE A 226 -2.22 -11.62 -8.90
C ILE A 226 -3.24 -11.94 -10.00
N GLN A 227 -4.52 -11.67 -9.74
CA GLN A 227 -5.57 -11.89 -10.74
C GLN A 227 -5.30 -11.12 -12.03
N LEU A 228 -4.94 -9.84 -11.94
CA LEU A 228 -4.60 -8.97 -13.07
C LEU A 228 -3.43 -9.53 -13.89
N ILE A 229 -2.37 -9.99 -13.23
CA ILE A 229 -1.17 -10.53 -13.92
C ILE A 229 -1.49 -11.85 -14.60
N ARG A 230 -2.22 -12.74 -13.93
CA ARG A 230 -2.64 -14.01 -14.52
C ARG A 230 -3.52 -13.80 -15.74
N GLU A 231 -4.47 -12.87 -15.66
CA GLU A 231 -5.32 -12.51 -16.79
C GLU A 231 -4.49 -12.00 -17.98
N LYS A 232 -3.50 -11.14 -17.73
CA LYS A 232 -2.54 -10.67 -18.75
C LYS A 232 -1.75 -11.82 -19.40
N GLU A 233 -1.46 -12.88 -18.64
CA GLU A 233 -0.76 -14.09 -19.11
C GLU A 233 -1.69 -15.14 -19.72
N GLY A 234 -3.00 -14.87 -19.83
CA GLY A 234 -3.99 -15.82 -20.35
C GLY A 234 -4.31 -16.97 -19.40
N LEU A 235 -3.96 -16.84 -18.12
CA LEU A 235 -4.21 -17.82 -17.07
C LEU A 235 -5.51 -17.52 -16.33
N THR A 236 -6.26 -18.56 -15.97
CA THR A 236 -7.44 -18.42 -15.13
C THR A 236 -7.05 -18.38 -13.65
N THR A 237 -7.68 -17.49 -12.87
CA THR A 237 -7.53 -17.44 -11.41
C THR A 237 -8.72 -18.15 -10.75
N PRO A 238 -8.50 -19.21 -9.95
CA PRO A 238 -9.57 -19.86 -9.20
C PRO A 238 -10.29 -18.88 -8.27
N LYS A 239 -11.62 -18.99 -8.20
CA LYS A 239 -12.40 -18.26 -7.20
C LYS A 239 -12.26 -18.95 -5.86
N ILE A 240 -11.96 -18.18 -4.81
CA ILE A 240 -11.87 -18.66 -3.43
C ILE A 240 -12.88 -17.90 -2.56
N GLU A 241 -13.42 -18.59 -1.56
CA GLU A 241 -14.29 -17.97 -0.56
C GLU A 241 -13.49 -17.70 0.72
N HIS A 242 -13.02 -16.46 0.88
CA HIS A 242 -12.17 -16.08 2.02
C HIS A 242 -12.70 -14.81 2.71
N PRO A 243 -12.68 -14.70 4.06
CA PRO A 243 -13.22 -13.53 4.77
C PRO A 243 -12.63 -12.18 4.35
N LEU A 244 -11.33 -12.15 3.99
CA LEU A 244 -10.68 -10.95 3.47
C LEU A 244 -11.37 -10.41 2.20
N LEU A 245 -11.86 -11.30 1.35
CA LEU A 245 -12.48 -10.98 0.06
C LEU A 245 -14.00 -10.71 0.18
N GLN A 246 -14.56 -10.77 1.39
CA GLN A 246 -16.01 -10.63 1.63
C GLN A 246 -16.37 -9.28 2.29
N THR A 247 -15.40 -8.38 2.44
CA THR A 247 -15.62 -7.05 3.02
C THR A 247 -15.83 -6.00 1.94
N LEU A 248 -16.44 -4.85 2.29
CA LEU A 248 -16.56 -3.71 1.36
C LEU A 248 -15.19 -3.14 0.96
N LEU A 249 -14.12 -3.43 1.72
CA LEU A 249 -12.74 -3.08 1.33
C LEU A 249 -12.17 -4.01 0.25
N ALA A 250 -12.82 -5.15 -0.03
CA ALA A 250 -12.49 -5.99 -1.18
C ALA A 250 -13.12 -5.46 -2.48
N ASP A 251 -14.13 -4.59 -2.41
CA ASP A 251 -14.77 -3.98 -3.58
C ASP A 251 -13.93 -2.81 -4.13
N ILE A 252 -12.68 -3.09 -4.50
CA ILE A 252 -11.77 -2.10 -5.10
C ILE A 252 -12.36 -1.62 -6.44
N PRO A 253 -12.51 -0.30 -6.66
CA PRO A 253 -12.99 0.24 -7.93
C PRO A 253 -12.09 -0.19 -9.09
N LYS A 254 -12.70 -0.59 -10.21
CA LYS A 254 -11.96 -0.96 -11.43
C LYS A 254 -11.33 0.25 -12.10
N ASP A 255 -12.02 1.38 -12.04
CA ASP A 255 -11.55 2.66 -12.56
C ASP A 255 -10.97 3.50 -11.41
N LYS A 256 -10.20 4.53 -11.78
CA LYS A 256 -9.65 5.52 -10.85
C LYS A 256 -10.77 6.16 -10.01
N PRO A 257 -10.65 6.21 -8.67
CA PRO A 257 -11.68 6.78 -7.80
C PRO A 257 -12.06 8.24 -8.08
N GLY A 258 -11.19 9.03 -8.72
CA GLY A 258 -11.49 10.35 -9.25
C GLY A 258 -10.88 11.52 -8.47
N TYR A 259 -9.84 11.29 -7.68
CA TYR A 259 -9.07 12.33 -7.01
C TYR A 259 -8.41 13.27 -8.03
N LYS A 260 -8.51 14.57 -7.76
CA LYS A 260 -8.00 15.63 -8.62
C LYS A 260 -6.85 16.33 -7.94
N LEU A 261 -5.64 16.05 -8.41
CA LEU A 261 -4.40 16.56 -7.83
C LEU A 261 -4.34 18.11 -7.88
N GLU A 262 -4.90 18.72 -8.92
CA GLU A 262 -4.94 20.17 -9.10
C GLU A 262 -5.86 20.91 -8.12
N GLU A 263 -6.79 20.20 -7.48
CA GLU A 263 -7.73 20.77 -6.50
C GLU A 263 -7.24 20.58 -5.04
N ASP A 264 -6.17 19.81 -4.82
CA ASP A 264 -5.61 19.58 -3.47
C ASP A 264 -4.65 20.69 -3.06
N GLU A 265 -5.16 21.66 -2.27
CA GLU A 265 -4.40 22.81 -1.82
C GLU A 265 -3.12 22.45 -1.05
N VAL A 266 -3.14 21.37 -0.25
CA VAL A 266 -1.99 20.94 0.57
C VAL A 266 -0.91 20.37 -0.32
N LEU A 267 -1.26 19.42 -1.19
CA LEU A 267 -0.31 18.81 -2.10
C LEU A 267 0.23 19.83 -3.12
N GLN A 268 -0.62 20.71 -3.63
CA GLN A 268 -0.21 21.81 -4.52
C GLN A 268 0.76 22.75 -3.82
N PHE A 269 0.55 23.07 -2.53
CA PHE A 269 1.47 23.89 -1.77
C PHE A 269 2.87 23.26 -1.73
N VAL A 270 2.97 21.95 -1.46
CA VAL A 270 4.25 21.23 -1.48
C VAL A 270 4.88 21.26 -2.87
N ILE A 271 4.15 20.86 -3.92
CA ILE A 271 4.69 20.78 -5.29
C ILE A 271 5.23 22.13 -5.78
N GLN A 272 4.57 23.23 -5.43
CA GLN A 272 4.94 24.57 -5.91
C GLN A 272 6.11 25.19 -5.14
N ASN A 273 6.28 24.84 -3.85
CA ASN A 273 7.20 25.54 -2.96
C ASN A 273 8.41 24.69 -2.54
N GLU A 274 8.33 23.38 -2.69
CA GLU A 274 9.40 22.49 -2.24
C GLU A 274 10.63 22.60 -3.12
N LYS A 275 11.78 22.82 -2.47
CA LYS A 275 13.08 22.91 -3.13
C LYS A 275 13.85 21.62 -2.92
N VAL A 276 13.49 20.58 -3.66
CA VAL A 276 14.22 19.30 -3.64
C VAL A 276 15.56 19.48 -4.38
N PRO A 277 16.72 19.34 -3.72
CA PRO A 277 18.03 19.33 -4.38
C PRO A 277 18.13 18.21 -5.41
N ASP A 278 18.81 18.43 -6.53
CA ASP A 278 18.93 17.41 -7.59
C ASP A 278 19.56 16.10 -7.10
N SER A 279 20.44 16.16 -6.10
CA SER A 279 21.04 14.99 -5.46
C SER A 279 20.04 14.10 -4.70
N GLN A 280 18.83 14.61 -4.45
CA GLN A 280 17.75 13.93 -3.73
C GLN A 280 16.59 13.56 -4.65
N ARG A 281 16.68 13.72 -5.98
CA ARG A 281 15.58 13.33 -6.88
C ARG A 281 15.80 11.90 -7.39
N ILE A 282 14.74 11.07 -7.37
CA ILE A 282 14.70 9.89 -8.26
C ILE A 282 14.57 10.43 -9.67
N ILE A 283 15.63 10.33 -10.47
CA ILE A 283 15.57 10.69 -11.88
C ILE A 283 14.49 9.81 -12.53
N SER A 284 13.45 10.46 -13.02
CA SER A 284 12.33 9.86 -13.76
C SER A 284 12.84 9.16 -15.02
#